data_AF-A0A7W0GI18-F1
#
_entry.id   AF-A0A7W0GI18-F1
#
_cell.length_a   1.000
_cell.length_b   1.000
_cell.length_c   1.000
_cell.angle_alpha   90.00
_cell.angle_beta   90.00
_cell.angle_gamma   90.00
#
_symmetry.space_group_name_H-M   'P 1'
#
loop_
_entity.id
_entity.type
_entity.pdbx_description
1 polymer ?
#
loop_
_entity_poly.entity_id
_entity_poly.type
_entity_poly.pdbx_seq_one_letter_code
_entity_poly.pdbx_strand_id
1 'polypeptide(L)'
;VGDAGSLGVVIGGSGNGEQIAANKVTGVRAALAWSTETARLCREHNDANVIGIGARQHTAEEAAEIVAAFVATPFEGGERHARRIAQLADYERTRDLPPLP
;
A
#
# COMPACT_ATOMS: atom_id res chain seq x y z
N VAL A 1 7.55 5.33 6.64
CA VAL A 1 6.71 5.31 7.84
C VAL A 1 7.67 5.25 9.02
N GLY A 2 7.78 6.33 9.81
CA GLY A 2 8.86 6.47 10.80
C GLY A 2 8.63 5.66 12.08
N ASP A 3 7.37 5.47 12.45
CA ASP A 3 6.97 4.76 13.65
C ASP A 3 6.30 3.43 13.30
N ALA A 4 6.68 2.36 13.99
CA ALA A 4 6.11 1.04 13.79
C ALA A 4 4.58 1.06 13.99
N GLY A 5 3.84 0.51 13.02
CA GLY A 5 2.37 0.49 13.03
C GLY A 5 1.69 1.77 12.56
N SER A 6 2.41 2.86 12.28
CA SER A 6 1.80 4.03 11.62
C SER A 6 1.48 3.74 10.15
N LEU A 7 0.57 4.55 9.58
CA LEU A 7 0.15 4.48 8.19
C LEU A 7 0.47 5.81 7.49
N GLY A 8 0.64 5.78 6.17
CA GLY A 8 0.94 6.97 5.37
C GLY A 8 -0.03 7.17 4.20
N VAL A 9 -0.22 8.44 3.82
CA VAL A 9 -0.94 8.82 2.61
C VAL A 9 -0.06 9.78 1.82
N VAL A 10 0.12 9.50 0.53
CA VAL A 10 0.85 10.37 -0.41
C VAL A 10 -0.11 10.82 -1.51
N ILE A 11 -0.05 12.10 -1.89
CA ILE A 11 -1.07 12.73 -2.74
C ILE A 11 -0.39 13.47 -3.89
N GLY A 12 -0.91 13.27 -5.09
CA GLY A 12 -0.53 14.02 -6.28
C GLY A 12 -1.65 14.09 -7.30
N GLY A 13 -1.33 14.38 -8.55
CA GLY A 13 -2.34 14.51 -9.62
C GLY A 13 -3.12 13.21 -9.84
N SER A 14 -2.39 12.11 -10.10
CA SER A 14 -2.95 10.77 -10.28
C SER A 14 -2.62 9.80 -9.14
N GLY A 15 -1.72 10.18 -8.23
CA GLY A 15 -1.24 9.32 -7.13
C GLY A 15 -0.18 8.29 -7.54
N ASN A 16 0.02 8.07 -8.84
CA ASN A 16 0.96 7.07 -9.36
C ASN A 16 2.42 7.45 -9.07
N GLY A 17 2.82 8.67 -9.41
CA GLY A 17 4.20 9.12 -9.20
C GLY A 17 4.60 9.03 -7.73
N GLU A 18 3.66 9.39 -6.85
CA GLU A 18 3.84 9.38 -5.41
C GLU A 18 4.00 7.96 -4.86
N GLN A 19 3.15 7.01 -5.28
CA GLN A 19 3.28 5.63 -4.81
C GLN A 19 4.49 4.90 -5.44
N ILE A 20 4.88 5.22 -6.68
CA ILE A 20 6.13 4.71 -7.29
C ILE A 20 7.33 5.18 -6.47
N ALA A 21 7.36 6.46 -6.10
CA ALA A 21 8.42 7.03 -5.28
C ALA A 21 8.44 6.43 -3.87
N ALA A 22 7.28 6.32 -3.22
CA ALA A 22 7.15 5.75 -1.89
C ALA A 22 7.64 4.30 -1.83
N ASN A 23 7.33 3.48 -2.85
CA ASN A 23 7.81 2.10 -2.97
C ASN A 23 9.34 1.95 -3.16
N LYS A 24 10.09 3.05 -3.32
CA LYS A 24 11.56 3.00 -3.30
C LYS A 24 12.15 3.08 -1.89
N VAL A 25 11.35 3.42 -0.89
CA VAL A 25 11.78 3.46 0.51
C VAL A 25 11.70 2.05 1.08
N THR A 26 12.81 1.58 1.66
CA THR A 26 12.90 0.24 2.23
C THR A 26 11.78 -0.05 3.23
N GLY A 27 11.10 -1.18 3.05
CA GLY A 27 9.99 -1.62 3.90
C GLY A 27 8.63 -0.95 3.62
N VAL A 28 8.56 0.01 2.69
CA VAL A 28 7.29 0.62 2.28
C VAL A 28 6.58 -0.29 1.27
N ARG A 29 5.28 -0.49 1.50
CA ARG A 29 4.34 -1.11 0.57
C ARG A 29 3.26 -0.09 0.27
N ALA A 30 3.48 0.68 -0.80
CA ALA A 30 2.57 1.73 -1.22
C ALA A 30 1.63 1.25 -2.33
N ALA A 31 0.33 1.18 -2.04
CA ALA A 31 -0.69 0.88 -3.03
C ALA A 31 -1.27 2.16 -3.65
N LEU A 32 -1.73 2.10 -4.90
CA LEU A 32 -2.58 3.16 -5.44
C LEU A 32 -4.03 2.87 -5.05
N ALA A 33 -4.63 3.72 -4.23
CA ALA A 33 -6.03 3.58 -3.83
C ALA A 33 -6.91 4.53 -4.65
N TRP A 34 -7.87 3.97 -5.38
CA TRP A 34 -8.77 4.70 -6.27
C TRP A 34 -10.25 4.38 -6.02
N SER A 35 -10.54 3.63 -4.96
CA SER A 35 -11.88 3.31 -4.46
C SER A 35 -11.79 2.83 -3.00
N THR A 36 -12.90 2.84 -2.27
CA THR A 36 -12.94 2.26 -0.91
C THR A 36 -12.60 0.77 -0.92
N GLU A 37 -12.95 0.05 -2.00
CA GLU A 37 -12.62 -1.37 -2.16
C GLU A 37 -11.11 -1.57 -2.29
N THR A 38 -10.42 -0.81 -3.14
CA THR A 38 -8.97 -0.92 -3.28
C THR A 38 -8.22 -0.49 -2.02
N ALA A 39 -8.75 0.47 -1.27
CA ALA A 39 -8.25 0.84 0.05
C ALA A 39 -8.33 -0.32 1.06
N ARG A 40 -9.46 -1.05 1.11
CA ARG A 40 -9.60 -2.24 1.97
C ARG A 40 -8.68 -3.37 1.53
N LEU A 41 -8.72 -3.73 0.25
CA LEU A 41 -7.93 -4.84 -0.31
C LEU A 41 -6.43 -4.62 -0.13
N CYS A 42 -5.93 -3.38 -0.24
CA CYS A 42 -4.51 -3.12 -0.04
C CYS A 42 -4.08 -3.34 1.42
N ARG A 43 -4.95 -3.09 2.40
CA ARG A 43 -4.71 -3.44 3.80
C ARG A 43 -4.82 -4.94 4.01
N GLU A 44 -5.95 -5.54 3.61
CA GLU A 44 -6.28 -6.95 3.83
C GLU A 44 -5.25 -7.90 3.21
N HIS A 45 -4.82 -7.63 1.97
CA HIS A 45 -4.01 -8.58 1.21
C HIS A 45 -2.53 -8.24 1.13
N ASN A 46 -2.18 -6.94 1.14
CA ASN A 46 -0.81 -6.49 0.93
C ASN A 46 -0.18 -5.93 2.20
N ASP A 47 -0.96 -5.83 3.29
CA ASP A 47 -0.59 -5.08 4.49
C ASP A 47 0.06 -3.74 4.10
N ALA A 48 -0.55 -3.03 3.15
CA ALA A 48 -0.01 -1.77 2.65
C ALA A 48 0.08 -0.78 3.81
N ASN A 49 1.25 -0.19 4.02
CA ASN A 49 1.49 0.80 5.06
C ASN A 49 1.45 2.24 4.51
N VAL A 50 1.33 2.39 3.19
CA VAL A 50 1.13 3.66 2.52
C VAL A 50 0.08 3.49 1.41
N ILE A 51 -0.74 4.50 1.18
CA ILE A 51 -1.52 4.63 -0.07
C ILE A 51 -1.19 5.90 -0.81
N GLY A 52 -1.19 5.82 -2.14
CA GLY A 52 -1.23 6.96 -3.05
C GLY A 52 -2.67 7.26 -3.46
N ILE A 53 -3.06 8.54 -3.48
CA ILE A 53 -4.38 8.99 -3.97
C ILE A 53 -4.17 10.07 -5.05
N GLY A 54 -4.94 9.98 -6.13
CA GLY A 54 -5.00 11.00 -7.17
C GLY A 54 -5.99 12.12 -6.84
N ALA A 55 -5.49 13.29 -6.46
CA ALA A 55 -6.31 14.46 -6.14
C ALA A 55 -7.15 14.99 -7.31
N ARG A 56 -6.80 14.64 -8.56
CA ARG A 56 -7.59 15.01 -9.75
C ARG A 56 -8.57 13.92 -10.19
N GLN A 57 -8.63 12.81 -9.46
CA GLN A 57 -9.43 11.63 -9.82
C GLN A 57 -10.71 11.47 -8.98
N HIS A 58 -10.82 12.23 -7.89
CA HIS A 58 -11.86 12.08 -6.88
C HIS A 58 -12.34 13.44 -6.39
N THR A 59 -13.56 13.50 -5.87
CA THR A 59 -13.97 14.59 -4.98
C THR A 59 -13.22 14.51 -3.65
N ALA A 60 -13.27 15.57 -2.84
CA ALA A 60 -12.65 15.56 -1.52
C ALA A 60 -13.34 14.55 -0.59
N GLU A 61 -14.66 14.40 -0.72
CA GLU A 61 -15.47 13.45 0.03
C GLU A 61 -15.09 12.01 -0.32
N GLU A 62 -15.01 11.67 -1.61
CA GLU A 62 -14.58 10.34 -2.07
C GLU A 62 -13.16 10.02 -1.60
N ALA A 63 -12.24 10.98 -1.69
CA ALA A 63 -10.87 10.80 -1.20
C ALA A 63 -10.83 10.56 0.32
N ALA A 64 -11.66 11.26 1.10
CA ALA A 64 -11.77 11.06 2.54
C ALA A 64 -12.31 9.67 2.88
N GLU A 65 -13.29 9.15 2.14
CA GLU A 65 -13.82 7.79 2.30
C GLU A 65 -12.76 6.72 1.99
N ILE A 66 -11.96 6.93 0.95
CA ILE A 66 -10.82 6.06 0.61
C ILE A 66 -9.81 6.01 1.76
N VAL A 67 -9.42 7.17 2.30
CA VAL A 67 -8.51 7.25 3.45
C VAL A 67 -9.11 6.59 4.68
N ALA A 68 -10.39 6.83 4.97
CA ALA A 68 -11.08 6.24 6.11
C ALA A 68 -11.10 4.71 6.02
N ALA A 69 -11.40 4.16 4.85
CA ALA A 69 -11.35 2.71 4.61
C ALA A 69 -9.95 2.15 4.82
N PHE A 70 -8.91 2.81 4.31
CA PHE A 70 -7.52 2.37 4.48
C PHE A 70 -7.07 2.37 5.96
N VAL A 71 -7.44 3.40 6.73
CA VAL A 71 -7.04 3.49 8.15
C VAL A 71 -7.82 2.51 9.03
N ALA A 72 -9.10 2.27 8.72
CA ALA A 72 -9.95 1.39 9.52
C ALA A 72 -9.72 -0.10 9.25
N THR A 73 -9.24 -0.47 8.06
CA THR A 73 -9.11 -1.88 7.69
C THR A 73 -7.82 -2.51 8.24
N PRO A 74 -7.93 -3.58 9.06
CA PRO A 74 -6.77 -4.34 9.51
C PRO A 74 -6.22 -5.23 8.40
N PHE A 75 -4.98 -5.69 8.57
CA PHE A 75 -4.47 -6.78 7.74
C PHE A 75 -5.24 -8.07 8.08
N GLU A 76 -5.76 -8.77 7.07
CA GLU A 76 -6.52 -10.01 7.25
C GLU A 76 -5.62 -11.16 7.73
N GLY A 77 -4.33 -11.10 7.38
CA GLY A 77 -3.38 -12.15 7.71
C GLY A 77 -3.47 -13.33 6.76
N GLY A 78 -3.24 -14.53 7.29
CA GLY A 78 -3.24 -15.77 6.53
C GLY A 78 -1.91 -16.08 5.84
N GLU A 79 -1.62 -17.38 5.75
CA GLU A 79 -0.33 -17.90 5.26
C GLU A 79 0.00 -17.39 3.85
N ARG A 80 -1.00 -17.33 2.96
CA ARG A 80 -0.84 -16.89 1.57
C ARG A 80 -0.36 -15.44 1.47
N HIS A 81 -0.94 -14.52 2.23
CA HIS A 81 -0.62 -13.09 2.16
C HIS A 81 0.71 -12.80 2.84
N ALA A 82 0.92 -13.34 4.04
CA ALA A 82 2.18 -13.22 4.76
C ALA A 82 3.37 -13.76 3.95
N ARG A 83 3.21 -14.92 3.29
CA ARG A 83 4.26 -15.50 2.42
C ARG A 83 4.64 -14.57 1.27
N ARG A 84 3.68 -13.94 0.61
CA ARG A 84 3.95 -13.01 -0.51
C ARG A 84 4.65 -11.74 -0.03
N ILE A 85 4.27 -11.22 1.13
CA ILE A 85 4.93 -10.07 1.75
C ILE A 85 6.38 -10.43 2.11
N ALA A 86 6.61 -11.62 2.69
CA ALA A 86 7.95 -12.10 3.00
C ALA A 86 8.83 -12.25 1.75
N GLN A 87 8.30 -12.83 0.67
CA GLN A 87 9.01 -12.92 -0.61
C GLN A 87 9.42 -11.55 -1.16
N LEU A 88 8.54 -10.55 -1.06
CA LEU A 88 8.84 -9.18 -1.47
C LEU A 88 9.94 -8.57 -0.60
N ALA A 89 9.87 -8.75 0.73
CA ALA A 89 10.86 -8.25 1.67
C ALA A 89 12.23 -8.91 1.48
N ASP A 90 12.27 -10.21 1.19
CA ASP A 90 13.51 -10.92 0.86
C ASP A 90 14.12 -10.39 -0.43
N TYR A 91 13.32 -10.23 -1.48
CA TYR A 91 13.81 -9.62 -2.73
C TYR A 91 14.34 -8.19 -2.51
N GLU A 92 13.66 -7.38 -1.70
CA GLU A 92 14.12 -6.02 -1.40
C GLU A 92 15.50 -6.00 -0.73
N ARG A 93 15.75 -6.97 0.17
CA ARG A 93 17.00 -7.14 0.92
C ARG A 93 18.13 -7.73 0.08
N THR A 94 17.86 -8.78 -0.69
CA THR A 94 18.90 -9.55 -1.39
C THR A 94 19.08 -9.15 -2.85
N ARG A 95 18.02 -8.66 -3.49
CA ARG A 95 17.90 -8.47 -4.96
C ARG A 95 17.97 -9.76 -5.77
N ASP A 96 17.91 -10.91 -5.10
CA ASP A 96 17.80 -12.21 -5.73
C ASP A 96 16.33 -12.51 -6.03
N LEU A 97 16.04 -12.87 -7.28
CA LEU A 97 14.68 -13.27 -7.65
C LEU A 97 14.36 -14.64 -7.02
N PRO A 98 13.13 -14.83 -6.49
CA PRO A 98 12.70 -16.16 -6.08
C PRO A 98 12.67 -17.10 -7.30
N PRO A 99 12.92 -18.40 -7.12
CA PRO A 99 12.80 -19.37 -8.20
C PRO A 99 11.39 -19.31 -8.80
N LEU A 100 11.32 -19.35 -10.13
CA LEU A 100 10.03 -19.44 -10.84
C LEU A 100 9.44 -20.85 -10.62
N PRO A 101 8.10 -20.97 -10.50
CA PRO A 101 7.42 -22.25 -10.38
C PRO A 101 7.68 -23.19 -11.56
#